data_AF-A0AAT9SKB2-F1
#
_entry.id   AF-A0AAT9SKB2-F1
#
_cell.length_a   1.000
_cell.length_b   1.000
_cell.length_c   1.000
_cell.angle_alpha   90.00
_cell.angle_beta   90.00
_cell.angle_gamma   90.00
#
_symmetry.space_group_name_H-M   'P 1'
#
loop_
_entity.id
_entity.type
_entity.pdbx_description
1 polymer ?
#
loop_
_entity_poly.entity_id
_entity_poly.type
_entity_poly.pdbx_seq_one_letter_code
_entity_poly.pdbx_strand_id
1 'polypeptide(L)'
;MNRVSTGLIASIGLVVLFSAQAMAAFGKPPADLATCTRSATVLACSDAQGNSYSVVTAGSTTWLRGYEKIDKRRWVQTNSRYGQLTFFTGLASNGEAWVGTVQRVGWTTITRVSSSSGTRSKITCSRLNGCR
;
A
#
# COMPACT_ATOMS: atom_id res chain seq x y z
N MET A 1 53.49 37.30 38.55
CA MET A 1 53.30 35.84 38.46
C MET A 1 52.15 35.58 37.50
N ASN A 2 52.48 35.01 36.35
CA ASN A 2 51.64 34.88 35.16
C ASN A 2 50.49 33.88 35.35
N ARG A 3 49.29 34.21 34.83
CA ARG A 3 48.45 33.25 34.10
C ARG A 3 47.76 33.92 32.89
N VAL A 4 48.18 33.41 31.74
CA VAL A 4 47.65 33.44 30.37
C VAL A 4 46.26 32.73 30.40
N SER A 5 45.22 32.93 29.59
CA SER A 5 45.14 33.12 28.14
C SER A 5 43.69 33.39 27.69
N THR A 6 43.54 34.26 26.69
CA THR A 6 42.71 34.15 25.45
C THR A 6 41.28 33.58 25.46
N GLY A 7 40.37 34.34 24.86
CA GLY A 7 39.10 33.81 24.34
C GLY A 7 38.21 34.87 23.69
N LEU A 8 38.68 35.46 22.59
CA LEU A 8 37.92 36.37 21.73
C LEU A 8 37.26 35.54 20.63
N ILE A 9 35.93 35.35 20.66
CA ILE A 9 35.18 34.77 19.54
C ILE A 9 33.97 35.64 19.26
N ALA A 10 34.06 36.32 18.11
CA ALA A 10 33.04 37.15 17.51
C ALA A 10 31.78 36.34 17.18
N SER A 11 30.63 36.82 17.68
CA SER A 11 29.30 36.33 17.32
C SER A 11 28.88 36.93 15.97
N ILE A 12 29.26 36.25 14.89
CA ILE A 12 28.70 36.48 13.55
C ILE A 12 27.29 35.89 13.55
N GLY A 13 26.28 36.76 13.56
CA GLY A 13 24.88 36.39 13.44
C GLY A 13 24.57 35.80 12.07
N LEU A 14 24.36 34.49 12.01
CA LEU A 14 23.91 33.78 10.82
C LEU A 14 22.37 33.81 10.77
N VAL A 15 21.84 34.66 9.88
CA VAL A 15 20.42 34.73 9.52
C VAL A 15 20.04 33.44 8.79
N VAL A 16 19.22 32.59 9.41
CA VAL A 16 18.59 31.43 8.75
C VAL A 16 17.19 31.82 8.31
N LEU A 17 17.06 32.13 7.02
CA LEU A 17 15.78 32.29 6.33
C LEU A 17 15.08 30.93 6.26
N PHE A 18 14.01 30.74 7.04
CA PHE A 18 13.10 29.60 6.90
C PHE A 18 12.26 29.78 5.63
N SER A 19 12.72 29.23 4.51
CA SER A 19 11.87 29.04 3.33
C SER A 19 10.84 27.96 3.62
N ALA A 20 9.63 28.36 4.02
CA ALA A 20 8.48 27.48 4.09
C ALA A 20 8.13 27.00 2.67
N GLN A 21 8.59 25.80 2.32
CA GLN A 21 8.16 25.12 1.10
C GLN A 21 6.71 24.69 1.29
N ALA A 22 5.79 25.49 0.74
CA ALA A 22 4.40 25.13 0.57
C ALA A 22 4.32 23.94 -0.39
N MET A 23 4.28 22.73 0.17
CA MET A 23 3.89 21.55 -0.58
C MET A 23 2.40 21.69 -0.88
N ALA A 24 2.07 21.80 -2.17
CA ALA A 24 0.70 21.78 -2.65
C ALA A 24 -0.03 20.58 -2.04
N ALA A 25 -1.01 20.85 -1.19
CA ALA A 25 -1.86 19.84 -0.60
C ALA A 25 -2.76 19.26 -1.71
N PHE A 26 -2.28 18.21 -2.39
CA PHE A 26 -3.17 17.32 -3.12
C PHE A 26 -4.18 16.78 -2.10
N GLY A 27 -5.47 17.01 -2.36
CA GLY A 27 -6.55 16.72 -1.42
C GLY A 27 -6.37 15.36 -0.75
N LYS A 28 -6.31 15.37 0.58
CA LYS A 28 -6.23 14.14 1.37
C LYS A 28 -7.42 13.25 0.97
N PRO A 29 -7.20 12.00 0.54
CA PRO A 29 -8.31 11.11 0.27
C PRO A 29 -9.18 10.98 1.54
N PRO A 30 -10.50 10.77 1.40
CA PRO A 30 -11.38 10.57 2.55
C PRO A 30 -10.77 9.52 3.49
N ALA A 31 -11.00 9.64 4.81
CA ALA A 31 -10.28 8.87 5.83
C ALA A 31 -10.36 7.33 5.65
N ASP A 32 -11.34 6.84 4.90
CA ASP A 32 -11.53 5.43 4.56
C ASP A 32 -10.77 4.96 3.31
N LEU A 33 -10.13 5.86 2.56
CA LEU A 33 -9.31 5.50 1.41
C LEU A 33 -7.83 5.36 1.82
N ALA A 34 -7.21 4.28 1.32
CA ALA A 34 -5.77 4.10 1.46
C ALA A 34 -5.01 5.25 0.77
N THR A 35 -4.03 5.81 1.49
CA THR A 35 -3.07 6.76 0.93
C THR A 35 -1.97 5.98 0.22
N CYS A 36 -1.71 6.29 -1.04
CA CYS A 36 -0.76 5.56 -1.87
C CYS A 36 0.33 6.47 -2.43
N THR A 37 1.57 6.01 -2.36
CA THR A 37 2.76 6.62 -2.97
C THR A 37 3.27 5.70 -4.08
N ARG A 38 3.56 6.27 -5.25
CA ARG A 38 4.06 5.52 -6.41
C ARG A 38 5.50 5.91 -6.71
N SER A 39 6.37 4.91 -6.87
CA SER A 39 7.72 5.04 -7.45
C SER A 39 7.72 4.55 -8.90
N ALA A 40 8.91 4.42 -9.51
CA ALA A 40 9.04 3.95 -10.89
C ALA A 40 8.43 2.55 -11.12
N THR A 41 8.51 1.66 -10.14
CA THR A 41 8.11 0.24 -10.26
C THR A 41 7.21 -0.26 -9.15
N VAL A 42 7.06 0.50 -8.05
CA VAL A 42 6.33 0.07 -6.86
C VAL A 42 5.21 1.07 -6.56
N LEU A 43 4.01 0.55 -6.32
CA LEU A 43 2.93 1.28 -5.65
C LEU A 43 2.88 0.82 -4.20
N ALA A 44 3.01 1.73 -3.23
CA ALA A 44 2.87 1.44 -1.81
C ALA A 44 1.68 2.19 -1.24
N CYS A 45 0.84 1.51 -0.47
CA CYS A 45 -0.39 2.04 0.08
C CYS A 45 -0.51 1.71 1.57
N SER A 46 -1.09 2.62 2.33
CA SER A 46 -1.45 2.43 3.74
C SER A 46 -2.77 3.10 4.04
N ASP A 47 -3.61 2.48 4.85
CA ASP A 47 -4.90 3.04 5.28
C ASP A 47 -4.84 3.59 6.72
N ALA A 48 -5.91 4.28 7.12
CA ALA A 48 -6.02 4.86 8.46
C ALA A 48 -6.18 3.78 9.56
N GLN A 49 -6.61 2.57 9.19
CA GLN A 49 -6.79 1.43 10.09
C GLN A 49 -5.47 0.70 10.38
N GLY A 50 -4.37 1.10 9.73
CA GLY A 50 -3.03 0.56 9.94
C GLY A 50 -2.72 -0.67 9.10
N ASN A 51 -3.51 -0.96 8.06
CA ASN A 51 -3.14 -1.92 7.03
C ASN A 51 -2.22 -1.24 6.01
N SER A 52 -1.36 -2.05 5.39
CA SER A 52 -0.48 -1.57 4.32
C SER A 52 -0.24 -2.65 3.29
N TYR A 53 -0.01 -2.25 2.06
CA TYR A 53 0.36 -3.15 0.99
C TYR A 53 1.24 -2.46 -0.04
N SER A 54 2.00 -3.25 -0.78
CA SER A 54 2.78 -2.80 -1.93
C SER A 54 2.55 -3.71 -3.11
N VAL A 55 2.58 -3.12 -4.29
CA VAL A 55 2.25 -3.75 -5.56
C VAL A 55 3.36 -3.49 -6.55
N VAL A 56 3.76 -4.55 -7.25
CA VAL A 56 4.62 -4.49 -8.42
C VAL A 56 3.89 -5.21 -9.55
N THR A 57 3.85 -4.61 -10.74
CA THR A 57 3.26 -5.22 -11.92
C THR A 57 4.32 -5.33 -13.01
N ALA A 58 4.51 -6.53 -13.55
CA ALA A 58 5.32 -6.75 -14.75
C ALA A 58 4.57 -7.67 -15.71
N GLY A 59 4.32 -7.17 -16.92
CA GLY A 59 3.52 -7.87 -17.92
C GLY A 59 2.12 -8.21 -17.41
N SER A 60 1.76 -9.49 -17.49
CA SER A 60 0.48 -10.02 -17.01
C SER A 60 0.48 -10.44 -15.54
N THR A 61 1.62 -10.31 -14.84
CA THR A 61 1.77 -10.72 -13.45
C THR A 61 1.82 -9.51 -12.53
N THR A 62 1.11 -9.60 -11.41
CA THR A 62 1.15 -8.60 -10.33
C THR A 62 1.50 -9.30 -9.03
N TRP A 63 2.54 -8.81 -8.36
CA TRP A 63 2.95 -9.26 -7.04
C TRP A 63 2.49 -8.25 -6.01
N LEU A 64 1.90 -8.76 -4.94
CA LEU A 64 1.43 -7.99 -3.81
C LEU A 64 2.09 -8.54 -2.55
N ARG A 65 2.40 -7.64 -1.63
CA ARG A 65 2.74 -7.98 -0.25
C ARG A 65 2.12 -6.96 0.67
N GLY A 66 1.71 -7.38 1.85
CA GLY A 66 1.08 -6.48 2.78
C GLY A 66 1.15 -6.94 4.22
N TYR A 67 0.57 -6.09 5.06
CA TYR A 67 0.35 -6.30 6.48
C TYR A 67 -1.09 -5.91 6.79
N GLU A 68 -1.81 -6.78 7.48
CA GLU A 68 -3.13 -6.45 8.05
C GLU A 68 -3.02 -6.26 9.55
N LYS A 69 -3.75 -5.26 10.07
CA LYS A 69 -3.69 -4.88 11.48
C LYS A 69 -4.46 -5.82 12.39
N ILE A 70 -5.60 -6.35 11.92
CA ILE A 70 -6.55 -7.14 12.72
C ILE A 70 -5.87 -8.41 13.26
N ASP A 71 -5.41 -9.28 12.36
CA ASP A 71 -4.71 -10.51 12.75
C ASP A 71 -3.19 -10.32 12.92
N LYS A 72 -2.70 -9.08 12.79
CA LYS A 72 -1.27 -8.71 12.87
C LYS A 72 -0.37 -9.55 11.96
N ARG A 73 -0.88 -9.94 10.80
CA ARG A 73 -0.20 -10.86 9.88
C ARG A 73 0.33 -10.14 8.66
N ARG A 74 1.46 -10.64 8.17
CA ARG A 74 1.99 -10.28 6.86
C ARG A 74 1.47 -11.28 5.84
N TRP A 75 1.33 -10.84 4.60
CA TRP A 75 0.91 -11.70 3.52
C TRP A 75 1.58 -11.33 2.22
N VAL A 76 1.58 -12.30 1.30
CA VAL A 76 2.00 -12.14 -0.08
C VAL A 76 0.93 -12.73 -1.00
N GLN A 77 0.74 -12.14 -2.18
CA GLN A 77 -0.17 -12.65 -3.18
C GLN A 77 0.43 -12.45 -4.57
N THR A 78 0.27 -13.44 -5.44
CA THR A 78 0.63 -13.33 -6.85
C THR A 78 -0.63 -13.45 -7.69
N ASN A 79 -0.79 -12.53 -8.63
CA ASN A 79 -1.91 -12.51 -9.58
C ASN A 79 -1.36 -12.70 -10.99
N SER A 80 -1.88 -13.69 -11.71
CA SER A 80 -1.55 -13.96 -13.12
C SER A 80 -2.77 -13.76 -13.99
N ARG A 81 -2.69 -12.81 -14.92
CA ARG A 81 -3.79 -12.44 -15.81
C ARG A 81 -3.74 -13.18 -17.14
N TYR A 82 -4.86 -13.80 -17.50
CA TYR A 82 -5.11 -14.51 -18.75
C TYR A 82 -6.38 -13.93 -19.40
N GLY A 83 -6.21 -12.88 -20.20
CA GLY A 83 -7.35 -12.18 -20.83
C GLY A 83 -8.31 -11.58 -19.81
N GLN A 84 -9.56 -12.06 -19.80
CA GLN A 84 -10.59 -11.61 -18.86
C GLN A 84 -10.56 -12.31 -17.50
N LEU A 85 -9.74 -13.37 -17.37
CA LEU A 85 -9.57 -14.15 -16.15
C LEU A 85 -8.24 -13.78 -15.48
N THR A 86 -8.22 -13.73 -14.16
CA THR A 86 -7.01 -13.59 -13.36
C THR A 86 -7.04 -14.63 -12.28
N PHE A 87 -6.02 -15.48 -12.22
CA PHE A 87 -5.83 -16.38 -11.09
C PHE A 87 -4.95 -15.69 -10.06
N PHE A 88 -5.27 -15.88 -8.79
CA PHE A 88 -4.41 -15.41 -7.72
C PHE A 88 -4.26 -16.45 -6.63
N THR A 89 -3.07 -16.46 -6.05
CA THR A 89 -2.73 -17.29 -4.89
C THR A 89 -2.03 -16.42 -3.87
N GLY A 90 -2.28 -16.67 -2.60
CA GLY A 90 -1.61 -15.95 -1.53
C GLY A 90 -1.33 -16.82 -0.31
N LEU A 91 -0.45 -16.28 0.53
CA LEU A 91 0.03 -16.91 1.75
C LEU A 91 0.21 -15.83 2.81
N ALA A 92 -0.28 -16.12 4.02
CA ALA A 92 -0.07 -15.29 5.19
C ALA A 92 0.98 -15.91 6.14
N SER A 93 1.56 -15.06 6.99
CA SER A 93 2.60 -15.44 7.96
C SER A 93 2.12 -16.41 9.04
N ASN A 94 0.81 -16.55 9.23
CA ASN A 94 0.19 -17.53 10.12
C ASN A 94 -0.01 -18.90 9.45
N GLY A 95 0.43 -19.08 8.20
CA GLY A 95 0.30 -20.32 7.43
C GLY A 95 -1.00 -20.46 6.64
N GLU A 96 -1.92 -19.50 6.74
CA GLU A 96 -3.13 -19.51 5.91
C GLU A 96 -2.78 -19.25 4.45
N ALA A 97 -3.24 -20.14 3.57
CA ALA A 97 -3.07 -20.02 2.13
C ALA A 97 -4.42 -19.88 1.45
N TRP A 98 -4.49 -19.08 0.39
CA TRP A 98 -5.72 -18.93 -0.39
C TRP A 98 -5.45 -18.97 -1.88
N VAL A 99 -6.50 -19.31 -2.61
CA VAL A 99 -6.55 -19.29 -4.06
C VAL A 99 -7.86 -18.68 -4.50
N GLY A 100 -7.82 -17.98 -5.63
CA GLY A 100 -9.02 -17.39 -6.18
C GLY A 100 -8.90 -17.00 -7.64
N THR A 101 -10.03 -16.51 -8.14
CA THR A 101 -10.17 -16.03 -9.50
C THR A 101 -10.87 -14.69 -9.50
N VAL A 102 -10.44 -13.81 -10.41
CA VAL A 102 -11.18 -12.61 -10.80
C VAL A 102 -11.56 -12.78 -12.26
N GLN A 103 -12.86 -12.80 -12.54
CA GLN A 103 -13.41 -12.92 -13.89
C GLN A 103 -14.13 -11.63 -14.25
N ARG A 104 -13.79 -11.04 -15.40
CA ARG A 104 -14.51 -9.90 -15.97
C ARG A 104 -15.49 -10.37 -17.03
N VAL A 105 -16.76 -9.98 -16.91
CA VAL A 105 -17.84 -10.25 -17.86
C VAL A 105 -18.53 -8.93 -18.17
N GLY A 106 -18.20 -8.33 -19.31
CA GLY A 106 -18.61 -6.96 -19.65
C GLY A 106 -18.17 -5.97 -18.57
N TRP A 107 -19.13 -5.24 -18.00
CA TRP A 107 -18.92 -4.26 -16.92
C TRP A 107 -18.97 -4.87 -15.50
N THR A 108 -19.02 -6.19 -15.39
CA THR A 108 -19.13 -6.92 -14.12
C THR A 108 -17.83 -7.65 -13.83
N THR A 109 -17.34 -7.53 -12.60
CA THR A 109 -16.20 -8.28 -12.07
C THR A 109 -16.71 -9.24 -11.00
N ILE A 110 -16.39 -10.52 -11.16
CA ILE A 110 -16.74 -11.58 -10.21
C ILE A 110 -15.44 -12.11 -9.62
N THR A 111 -15.26 -11.91 -8.32
CA THR A 111 -14.13 -12.42 -7.56
C THR A 111 -14.61 -13.60 -6.72
N ARG A 112 -13.89 -14.72 -6.78
CA ARG A 112 -14.10 -15.89 -5.90
C ARG A 112 -12.80 -16.22 -5.22
N VAL A 113 -12.84 -16.46 -3.91
CA VAL A 113 -11.68 -16.85 -3.12
C VAL A 113 -12.04 -18.00 -2.20
N SER A 114 -11.12 -18.94 -2.05
CA SER A 114 -11.16 -20.01 -1.06
C SER A 114 -9.87 -20.00 -0.27
N SER A 115 -9.99 -20.15 1.04
CA SER A 115 -8.86 -20.21 1.96
C SER A 115 -8.71 -21.60 2.57
N SER A 116 -7.48 -21.94 2.98
CA SER A 116 -7.14 -23.16 3.72
C SER A 116 -7.79 -23.21 5.11
N SER A 117 -8.25 -22.07 5.63
CA SER A 117 -9.08 -21.97 6.85
C SER A 117 -10.53 -22.45 6.65
N GLY A 118 -10.92 -22.80 5.41
CA GLY A 118 -12.27 -23.23 5.05
C GLY A 118 -13.18 -22.07 4.62
N THR A 119 -12.75 -20.82 4.78
CA THR A 119 -13.51 -19.65 4.35
C THR A 119 -13.62 -19.58 2.83
N ARG A 120 -14.82 -19.28 2.35
CA ARG A 120 -15.11 -19.02 0.93
C ARG A 120 -15.86 -17.71 0.81
N SER A 121 -15.46 -16.89 -0.16
CA SER A 121 -16.14 -15.63 -0.44
C SER A 121 -16.30 -15.42 -1.94
N LYS A 122 -17.39 -14.75 -2.30
CA LYS A 122 -17.69 -14.32 -3.66
C LYS A 122 -18.12 -12.87 -3.61
N ILE A 123 -17.39 -12.02 -4.31
CA ILE A 123 -17.70 -10.60 -4.46
C ILE A 123 -18.07 -10.36 -5.92
N THR A 124 -19.19 -9.70 -6.16
CA THR A 124 -19.63 -9.28 -7.50
C THR A 124 -19.72 -7.76 -7.55
N CYS A 125 -18.82 -7.15 -8.30
CA CYS A 125 -18.80 -5.71 -8.54
C CYS A 125 -19.34 -5.42 -9.93
N SER A 126 -20.38 -4.60 -10.04
CA SER A 126 -20.94 -4.13 -11.31
C SER A 126 -21.11 -2.62 -11.30
N ARG A 127 -21.15 -2.01 -12.49
CA ARG A 127 -21.38 -0.57 -12.61
C ARG A 127 -22.72 -0.12 -12.01
N LEU A 128 -23.77 -0.94 -12.15
CA LEU A 128 -25.13 -0.57 -11.74
C LEU A 128 -25.40 -0.82 -10.25
N ASN A 129 -24.88 -1.93 -9.71
CA ASN A 129 -25.22 -2.39 -8.36
C ASN A 129 -24.06 -2.25 -7.35
N GLY A 130 -22.94 -1.63 -7.74
CA GLY A 130 -21.74 -1.57 -6.91
C GLY A 130 -21.15 -2.96 -6.63
N CYS A 131 -20.44 -3.09 -5.52
CA CYS A 131 -19.86 -4.34 -5.02
C CYS A 131 -20.72 -4.93 -3.90
N ARG A 132 -21.02 -6.22 -4.02
CA ARG A 132 -21.73 -7.03 -3.03
C ARG A 132 -21.08 -8.39 -2.87
#